data_AF-A0A7T8GNS3-F1
#
_entry.id   AF-A0A7T8GNS3-F1
#
_cell.length_a   1.000
_cell.length_b   1.000
_cell.length_c   1.000
_cell.angle_alpha   90.00
_cell.angle_beta   90.00
_cell.angle_gamma   90.00
#
_symmetry.space_group_name_H-M   'P 1'
#
loop_
_entity.id
_entity.type
_entity.pdbx_description
1 polymer ?
#
loop_
_entity_poly.entity_id
_entity_poly.type
_entity_poly.pdbx_seq_one_letter_code
_entity_poly.pdbx_strand_id
1 'polypeptide(L)'
;TMPPYYFRAGEKIDRHVYVKVLRYHVLPWLKANYPSGHYLWTQDGAPSHTSMLTQDFCSRNFADFWSANYWPPSSPDLNSLDFAVWGFLEKETKSTPHPNVDSLKAFNAAFWANMSTDFIKKSCAAFRHRVDADIEAK
;
A
#
# COMPACT_ATOMS: atom_id res chain seq x y z
N THR A 1 -3.85 4.96 10.80
CA THR A 1 -3.13 4.54 9.56
C THR A 1 -2.37 5.74 9.00
N MET A 2 -1.34 5.55 8.17
CA MET A 2 -0.66 6.65 7.49
C MET A 2 -1.64 7.30 6.48
N PRO A 3 -1.79 8.63 6.41
CA PRO A 3 -2.66 9.26 5.43
C PRO A 3 -2.26 8.90 3.98
N PRO A 4 -3.24 8.78 3.04
CA PRO A 4 -2.93 8.54 1.63
C PRO A 4 -2.11 9.70 1.04
N TYR A 5 -1.14 9.35 0.19
CA TYR A 5 -0.39 10.33 -0.60
C TYR A 5 -1.01 10.46 -2.00
N TYR A 6 -1.35 11.68 -2.41
CA TYR A 6 -1.89 11.95 -3.74
C TYR A 6 -0.83 12.53 -4.66
N PHE A 7 -0.49 11.79 -5.72
CA PHE A 7 0.34 12.29 -6.82
C PHE A 7 -0.38 13.39 -7.60
N ARG A 8 0.40 14.21 -8.32
CA ARG A 8 -0.18 15.24 -9.19
C ARG A 8 -0.84 14.57 -10.41
N ALA A 9 -1.90 15.18 -10.92
CA ALA A 9 -2.55 14.68 -12.13
C ALA A 9 -1.55 14.64 -13.30
N GLY A 10 -1.46 13.50 -13.99
CA GLY A 10 -0.52 13.28 -15.09
C GLY A 10 0.93 12.99 -14.68
N GLU A 11 1.24 12.92 -13.39
CA GLU A 11 2.59 12.59 -12.92
C GLU A 11 2.91 11.11 -13.19
N LYS A 12 3.96 10.87 -13.98
CA LYS A 12 4.47 9.51 -14.19
C LYS A 12 5.24 9.07 -12.95
N ILE A 13 4.72 8.05 -12.27
CA ILE A 13 5.35 7.48 -11.08
C ILE A 13 6.46 6.53 -11.52
N ASP A 14 7.67 7.06 -11.70
CA ASP A 14 8.86 6.26 -11.86
C ASP A 14 9.52 5.94 -10.50
N ARG A 15 10.64 5.21 -10.55
CA ARG A 15 11.43 4.87 -9.35
C ARG A 15 11.90 6.10 -8.55
N HIS A 16 12.20 7.22 -9.20
CA HIS A 16 12.69 8.42 -8.53
C HIS A 16 11.57 9.14 -7.80
N VAL A 17 10.41 9.28 -8.43
CA VAL A 17 9.20 9.81 -7.81
C VAL A 17 8.80 8.91 -6.63
N TYR A 18 8.79 7.59 -6.82
CA TYR A 18 8.42 6.65 -5.77
C TYR A 18 9.36 6.72 -4.56
N VAL A 19 10.69 6.71 -4.76
CA VAL A 19 11.65 6.83 -3.65
C VAL A 19 11.56 8.17 -2.93
N LYS A 20 11.20 9.26 -3.62
CA LYS A 20 10.91 10.54 -2.93
C LYS A 20 9.73 10.38 -1.97
N VAL A 21 8.66 9.69 -2.38
CA VAL A 21 7.52 9.42 -1.49
C VAL A 21 7.95 8.57 -0.30
N LEU A 22 8.71 7.50 -0.54
CA LEU A 22 9.24 6.67 0.55
C LEU A 22 10.10 7.48 1.52
N ARG A 23 11.00 8.33 1.00
CA ARG A 23 11.95 9.11 1.80
C ARG A 23 11.30 10.22 2.60
N TYR A 24 10.39 10.97 1.99
CA TYR A 24 9.88 12.22 2.57
C TYR A 24 8.51 12.06 3.25
N HIS A 25 7.78 10.98 2.98
CA HIS A 25 6.46 10.75 3.56
C HIS A 25 6.41 9.45 4.38
N VAL A 26 6.80 8.33 3.79
CA VAL A 26 6.64 7.01 4.45
C VAL A 26 7.64 6.82 5.59
N LEU A 27 8.93 6.99 5.32
CA LEU A 27 9.99 6.75 6.30
C LEU A 27 9.86 7.63 7.57
N PRO A 28 9.59 8.95 7.47
CA PRO A 28 9.37 9.78 8.65
C PRO A 28 8.15 9.31 9.46
N TRP A 29 7.06 8.93 8.79
CA TRP A 29 5.86 8.44 9.46
C TRP A 29 6.12 7.12 10.19
N LEU A 30 6.81 6.17 9.56
CA LEU A 30 7.20 4.90 10.18
C LEU A 30 8.09 5.12 11.40
N LYS A 31 9.10 6.00 11.31
CA LYS A 31 9.98 6.32 12.44
C LYS A 31 9.23 6.95 13.61
N ALA A 32 8.22 7.78 13.33
CA ALA A 32 7.42 8.42 14.37
C ALA A 32 6.42 7.46 15.04
N ASN A 33 5.82 6.53 14.29
CA ASN A 33 4.73 5.68 14.78
C ASN A 33 5.18 4.26 15.20
N TYR A 34 6.29 3.78 14.65
CA TYR A 34 6.89 2.48 14.94
C TYR A 34 8.39 2.61 15.22
N PRO A 35 8.80 3.40 16.24
CA PRO A 35 10.21 3.70 16.50
C PRO A 35 11.05 2.45 16.82
N SER A 36 10.42 1.41 17.38
CA SER A 36 11.08 0.12 17.67
C SER A 36 11.23 -0.80 16.45
N GLY A 37 10.72 -0.40 15.28
CA GLY A 37 10.86 -1.19 14.05
C GLY A 37 9.99 -2.44 13.97
N HIS A 38 8.91 -2.55 14.73
CA HIS A 38 8.00 -3.70 14.68
C HIS A 38 7.05 -3.64 13.47
N TYR A 39 7.60 -3.63 12.26
CA TYR A 39 6.84 -3.67 11.02
C TYR A 39 7.66 -4.31 9.89
N LEU A 40 6.94 -4.89 8.94
CA LEU A 40 7.47 -5.40 7.68
C LEU A 40 6.89 -4.57 6.53
N TRP A 41 7.75 -3.94 5.73
CA TRP A 41 7.32 -3.25 4.51
C TRP A 41 7.12 -4.25 3.38
N THR A 42 5.97 -4.16 2.70
CA THR A 42 5.62 -4.99 1.54
C THR A 42 5.10 -4.08 0.42
N GLN A 43 5.33 -4.50 -0.83
CA GLN A 43 4.90 -3.80 -2.04
C GLN A 43 4.77 -4.81 -3.19
N ASP A 44 3.93 -4.51 -4.17
CA ASP A 44 3.71 -5.37 -5.33
C ASP A 44 4.89 -5.33 -6.33
N GLY A 45 4.74 -6.07 -7.43
CA GLY A 45 5.72 -6.18 -8.50
C GLY A 45 5.82 -5.01 -9.48
N ALA A 46 5.25 -3.82 -9.19
CA ALA A 46 5.30 -2.70 -10.14
C ALA A 46 6.76 -2.29 -10.50
N PRO A 47 7.05 -1.83 -11.73
CA PRO A 47 8.42 -1.54 -12.16
C PRO A 47 9.17 -0.50 -11.31
N SER A 48 8.46 0.47 -10.73
CA SER A 48 9.05 1.41 -9.77
C SER A 48 9.49 0.69 -8.49
N HIS A 49 8.67 -0.24 -7.99
CA HIS A 49 8.90 -0.99 -6.75
C HIS A 49 10.06 -1.99 -6.89
N THR A 50 10.16 -2.68 -8.03
CA THR A 50 11.18 -3.71 -8.28
C THR A 50 12.52 -3.13 -8.74
N SER A 51 12.61 -1.82 -8.97
CA SER A 51 13.85 -1.18 -9.37
C SER A 51 14.93 -1.30 -8.29
N MET A 52 16.20 -1.47 -8.71
CA MET A 52 17.35 -1.54 -7.79
C MET A 52 17.39 -0.34 -6.85
N LEU A 53 17.11 0.86 -7.35
CA LEU A 53 17.08 2.09 -6.55
C LEU A 53 16.08 2.01 -5.39
N THR A 54 14.88 1.47 -5.63
CA THR A 54 13.84 1.35 -4.61
C THR A 54 14.14 0.21 -3.65
N GLN A 55 14.55 -0.95 -4.15
CA GLN A 55 14.91 -2.10 -3.32
C GLN A 55 16.04 -1.75 -2.34
N ASP A 56 17.08 -1.08 -2.83
CA ASP A 56 18.20 -0.57 -2.04
C ASP A 56 17.78 0.47 -1.00
N PHE A 57 16.84 1.36 -1.36
CA PHE A 57 16.32 2.34 -0.43
C PHE A 57 15.60 1.64 0.72
N CYS A 58 14.69 0.71 0.41
CA CYS A 58 13.92 -0.02 1.41
C CYS A 58 14.83 -0.84 2.33
N SER A 59 15.77 -1.62 1.77
CA SER A 59 16.67 -2.48 2.55
C SER A 59 17.57 -1.72 3.52
N ARG A 60 17.95 -0.47 3.18
CA ARG A 60 18.81 0.37 4.02
C ARG A 60 18.06 1.21 5.06
N ASN A 61 16.76 1.43 4.88
CA ASN A 61 16.03 2.44 5.67
C ASN A 61 14.83 1.89 6.45
N PHE A 62 14.23 0.78 6.04
CA PHE A 62 13.11 0.16 6.75
C PHE A 62 13.59 -0.92 7.71
N ALA A 63 12.79 -1.19 8.75
CA ALA A 63 13.13 -2.16 9.79
C ALA A 63 13.20 -3.58 9.23
N ASP A 64 12.11 -4.02 8.60
CA ASP A 64 12.07 -5.22 7.75
C ASP A 64 11.44 -4.88 6.41
N PHE A 65 11.84 -5.63 5.38
CA PHE A 65 11.38 -5.42 4.00
C PHE A 65 11.32 -6.73 3.22
N TRP A 66 10.18 -6.99 2.57
CA TRP A 66 10.10 -8.01 1.53
C TRP A 66 10.60 -7.45 0.20
N SER A 67 11.80 -7.90 -0.18
CA SER A 67 12.35 -7.61 -1.50
C SER A 67 11.47 -8.16 -2.61
N ALA A 68 11.69 -7.66 -3.83
CA ALA A 68 10.95 -8.07 -5.03
C ALA A 68 10.97 -9.59 -5.28
N ASN A 69 11.93 -10.31 -4.71
CA ASN A 69 12.05 -11.77 -4.86
C ASN A 69 11.02 -12.56 -4.03
N TYR A 70 10.39 -11.93 -3.03
CA TYR A 70 9.37 -12.58 -2.20
C TYR A 70 7.96 -12.48 -2.79
N TRP A 71 7.72 -11.51 -3.69
CA TRP A 71 6.40 -11.31 -4.28
C TRP A 71 6.25 -12.19 -5.53
N PRO A 72 5.30 -13.14 -5.57
CA PRO A 72 5.11 -13.96 -6.75
C PRO A 72 4.66 -13.11 -7.95
N PRO A 73 5.15 -13.40 -9.17
CA PRO A 73 4.75 -12.69 -10.36
C PRO A 73 3.24 -12.79 -10.60
N SER A 74 2.61 -11.68 -10.96
CA SER A 74 1.19 -11.63 -11.37
C SER A 74 0.20 -12.11 -10.30
N SER A 75 0.50 -11.89 -9.01
CA SER A 75 -0.39 -12.24 -7.89
C SER A 75 -0.99 -10.99 -7.22
N PRO A 76 -1.90 -10.24 -7.89
CA PRO A 76 -2.65 -9.15 -7.26
C PRO A 76 -3.50 -9.66 -6.08
N ASP A 77 -3.87 -10.95 -6.10
CA ASP A 77 -4.67 -11.61 -5.07
C ASP A 77 -3.99 -11.68 -3.69
N LEU A 78 -2.72 -11.34 -3.59
CA LEU A 78 -1.96 -11.35 -2.33
C LEU A 78 -1.85 -9.98 -1.66
N ASN A 79 -2.13 -8.89 -2.37
CA ASN A 79 -2.06 -7.55 -1.76
C ASN A 79 -3.35 -7.24 -1.02
N SER A 80 -3.27 -7.08 0.31
CA SER A 80 -4.43 -6.78 1.16
C SER A 80 -5.11 -5.46 0.80
N LEU A 81 -4.38 -4.52 0.21
CA LEU A 81 -4.98 -3.31 -0.34
C LEU A 81 -5.87 -3.64 -1.54
N ASP A 82 -5.42 -4.50 -2.44
CA ASP A 82 -6.12 -4.82 -3.69
C ASP A 82 -7.35 -5.72 -3.45
N PHE A 83 -7.20 -6.82 -2.71
CA PHE A 83 -8.31 -7.77 -2.54
C PHE A 83 -9.37 -7.35 -1.52
N ALA A 84 -9.09 -6.35 -0.68
CA ALA A 84 -10.02 -5.90 0.37
C ALA A 84 -10.25 -4.39 0.37
N VAL A 85 -9.20 -3.59 0.58
CA VAL A 85 -9.36 -2.16 0.89
C VAL A 85 -9.90 -1.37 -0.31
N TRP A 86 -9.34 -1.56 -1.50
CA TRP A 86 -9.74 -0.81 -2.68
C TRP A 86 -11.14 -1.17 -3.17
N GLY A 87 -11.51 -2.45 -3.16
CA GLY A 87 -12.88 -2.85 -3.50
C GLY A 87 -13.91 -2.24 -2.55
N PHE A 88 -13.59 -2.16 -1.25
CA PHE A 88 -14.48 -1.53 -0.27
C PHE A 88 -14.55 -0.01 -0.46
N LEU A 89 -13.41 0.67 -0.62
CA LEU A 89 -13.38 2.11 -0.88
C LEU A 89 -14.11 2.48 -2.19
N GLU A 90 -13.92 1.69 -3.25
CA GLU A 90 -14.58 1.91 -4.54
C GLU A 90 -16.09 1.78 -4.42
N LYS A 91 -16.59 0.79 -3.67
CA LYS A 91 -18.02 0.63 -3.40
C LYS A 91 -18.60 1.86 -2.70
N GLU A 92 -17.93 2.34 -1.65
CA GLU A 92 -18.40 3.49 -0.87
C GLU A 92 -18.34 4.79 -1.68
N THR A 93 -17.26 5.03 -2.42
CA THR A 93 -17.12 6.20 -3.31
C THR A 93 -18.17 6.20 -4.43
N LYS A 94 -18.52 5.04 -5.00
CA LYS A 94 -19.58 4.94 -6.02
C LYS A 94 -20.98 5.21 -5.48
N SER A 95 -21.19 5.07 -4.17
CA SER A 95 -22.49 5.29 -3.53
C SER A 95 -22.79 6.77 -3.26
N THR A 96 -21.78 7.65 -3.35
CA THR A 96 -21.89 9.08 -3.03
C THR A 96 -21.44 9.92 -4.24
N PRO A 97 -22.22 10.93 -4.68
CA PRO A 97 -21.77 11.85 -5.71
C PRO A 97 -20.58 12.72 -5.25
N HIS A 98 -19.57 12.84 -6.10
CA HIS A 98 -18.39 13.68 -5.86
C HIS A 98 -18.23 14.71 -7.00
N PRO A 99 -18.60 16.00 -6.79
CA PRO A 99 -18.64 17.00 -7.86
C PRO A 99 -17.26 17.38 -8.42
N ASN A 100 -16.18 17.09 -7.69
CA ASN A 100 -14.81 17.38 -8.12
C ASN A 100 -13.79 16.47 -7.41
N VAL A 101 -12.56 16.49 -7.91
CA VAL A 101 -11.45 15.67 -7.38
C VAL A 101 -11.19 15.96 -5.89
N ASP A 102 -11.34 17.19 -5.43
CA ASP A 102 -11.08 17.54 -4.03
C ASP A 102 -12.13 16.93 -3.09
N SER A 103 -13.40 16.93 -3.50
CA SER A 103 -14.48 16.26 -2.75
C SER A 103 -14.28 14.74 -2.67
N LEU A 104 -13.76 14.13 -3.75
CA LEU A 104 -13.39 12.70 -3.76
C LEU A 104 -12.19 12.42 -2.85
N LYS A 105 -11.14 13.25 -2.90
CA LYS A 105 -9.97 13.11 -2.02
C LYS A 105 -10.33 13.27 -0.55
N ALA A 106 -11.22 14.22 -0.23
CA ALA A 106 -11.71 14.44 1.12
C ALA A 106 -12.52 13.23 1.62
N PHE A 107 -13.40 12.68 0.77
CA PHE A 107 -14.13 11.45 1.09
C PHE A 107 -13.18 10.27 1.35
N ASN A 108 -12.23 10.03 0.44
CA ASN A 108 -11.25 8.95 0.57
C ASN A 108 -10.40 9.10 1.84
N ALA A 109 -9.99 10.32 2.19
CA ALA A 109 -9.24 10.59 3.42
C ALA A 109 -10.09 10.32 4.67
N ALA A 110 -11.35 10.73 4.68
CA ALA A 110 -12.27 10.47 5.79
C ALA A 110 -12.57 8.98 5.94
N PHE A 111 -12.82 8.28 4.83
CA PHE A 111 -12.99 6.83 4.84
C PHE A 111 -11.75 6.12 5.37
N TRP A 112 -10.56 6.50 4.89
CA TRP A 112 -9.29 5.92 5.32
C TRP A 112 -9.02 6.12 6.82
N ALA A 113 -9.35 7.31 7.35
CA ALA A 113 -9.21 7.62 8.76
C ALA A 113 -10.20 6.84 9.65
N ASN A 114 -11.39 6.55 9.13
CA ASN A 114 -12.46 5.86 9.85
C ASN A 114 -12.53 4.34 9.59
N MET A 115 -11.58 3.80 8.82
CA MET A 115 -11.52 2.37 8.53
C MET A 115 -11.34 1.58 9.84
N SER A 116 -12.22 0.61 10.07
CA SER A 116 -12.20 -0.10 11.35
C SER A 116 -10.93 -0.93 11.50
N THR A 117 -10.34 -0.89 12.69
CA THR A 117 -9.16 -1.71 13.02
C THR A 117 -9.43 -3.19 12.83
N ASP A 118 -10.66 -3.65 13.08
CA ASP A 118 -11.08 -5.04 12.86
C ASP A 118 -11.04 -5.42 11.37
N PHE A 119 -11.55 -4.55 10.48
CA PHE A 119 -11.47 -4.77 9.04
C PHE A 119 -10.02 -4.86 8.55
N ILE A 120 -9.14 -3.95 9.02
CA ILE A 120 -7.71 -3.97 8.68
C ILE A 120 -7.07 -5.29 9.15
N LYS A 121 -7.30 -5.68 10.41
CA LYS A 121 -6.74 -6.92 10.97
C LYS A 121 -7.22 -8.16 10.22
N LYS A 122 -8.52 -8.25 9.88
CA LYS A 122 -9.09 -9.34 9.11
C LYS A 122 -8.51 -9.40 7.69
N SER A 123 -8.33 -8.24 7.05
CA SER A 123 -7.70 -8.14 5.73
C SER A 123 -6.25 -8.61 5.76
N CYS A 124 -5.47 -8.26 6.79
CA CYS A 124 -4.11 -8.76 6.96
C CYS A 124 -4.08 -10.27 7.30
N ALA A 125 -4.97 -10.76 8.16
CA ALA A 125 -5.06 -12.18 8.51
C ALA A 125 -5.46 -13.04 7.30
N ALA A 126 -6.15 -12.45 6.33
CA ALA A 126 -6.52 -13.12 5.09
C ALA A 126 -5.32 -13.44 4.18
N PHE A 127 -4.18 -12.76 4.37
CA PHE A 127 -3.00 -12.94 3.53
C PHE A 127 -2.56 -14.41 3.47
N ARG A 128 -2.48 -15.09 4.62
CA ARG A 128 -1.91 -16.44 4.68
C ARG A 128 -2.73 -17.46 3.88
N HIS A 129 -4.05 -17.49 4.05
CA HIS A 129 -4.89 -18.45 3.32
C HIS A 129 -4.90 -18.16 1.81
N ARG A 130 -4.72 -16.89 1.40
CA ARG A 130 -4.61 -16.52 -0.01
C ARG A 130 -3.31 -17.01 -0.62
N VAL A 131 -2.21 -16.95 0.13
CA VAL A 131 -0.94 -17.58 -0.28
C VAL A 131 -1.12 -19.09 -0.43
N ASP A 132 -1.75 -19.76 0.54
CA ASP A 132 -1.97 -21.20 0.47
C ASP A 132 -2.84 -21.57 -0.75
N ALA A 133 -3.89 -20.81 -1.04
CA ALA A 133 -4.71 -21.00 -2.24
C ALA A 133 -3.96 -20.72 -3.57
N ASP A 134 -3.09 -19.71 -3.63
CA ASP A 134 -2.25 -19.43 -4.81
C ASP A 134 -1.22 -20.55 -5.06
N ILE A 135 -0.77 -21.23 -4.00
CA ILE A 135 0.11 -22.41 -4.11
C ILE A 135 -0.68 -23.61 -4.62
N GLU A 136 -1.89 -23.86 -4.12
CA GLU A 136 -2.75 -24.99 -4.54
C GLU A 136 -3.27 -24.84 -5.98
N ALA A 137 -3.41 -23.62 -6.48
CA ALA A 137 -3.88 -23.34 -7.83
C ALA A 137 -2.81 -23.52 -8.94
N LYS A 138 -1.56 -23.83 -8.56
CA LYS A 138 -0.43 -24.05 -9.48
C LYS A 138 -0.11 -25.53 -9.63
#